data_AF-A0AAV8ZWR8-F1
#
_entry.id   AF-A0AAV8ZWR8-F1
#
_cell.length_a   1.000
_cell.length_b   1.000
_cell.length_c   1.000
_cell.angle_alpha   90.00
_cell.angle_beta   90.00
_cell.angle_gamma   90.00
#
_symmetry.space_group_name_H-M   'P 1'
#
loop_
_entity.id
_entity.type
_entity.pdbx_description
1 polymer ?
#
loop_
_entity_poly.entity_id
_entity_poly.type
_entity_poly.pdbx_seq_one_letter_code
_entity_poly.pdbx_strand_id
1 'polypeptide(L)'
;MSHTAAGAEGGGQSLSSPGSCLEDFRATPFIECNGGQGTCHYFANTLSFWLATIESNQQFQKPQKQTLKAGNVRDRISRCQVCIRNT
;
A
#
# COMPACT_ATOMS: atom_id res chain seq x y z
N MET A 1 4.42 -1.31 -2.99
CA MET A 1 3.58 -1.51 -1.79
C MET A 1 4.45 -1.96 -0.64
N SER A 2 4.36 -1.32 0.52
CA SER A 2 4.97 -1.81 1.77
C SER A 2 3.94 -1.80 2.91
N HIS A 3 4.27 -2.45 4.02
CA HIS A 3 3.36 -2.57 5.17
C HIS A 3 4.15 -2.69 6.47
N THR A 4 3.51 -2.34 7.58
CA THR A 4 4.03 -2.57 8.95
C THR A 4 2.91 -3.05 9.87
N ALA A 5 3.25 -3.84 10.88
CA ALA A 5 2.29 -4.42 11.84
C ALA A 5 2.88 -4.48 13.26
N ALA A 6 2.82 -5.64 13.93
CA ALA A 6 3.40 -5.85 15.25
C ALA A 6 4.84 -5.29 15.37
N GLY A 7 5.09 -4.50 16.41
CA GLY A 7 6.41 -3.92 16.67
C GLY A 7 6.89 -2.89 15.63
N ALA A 8 6.03 -2.41 14.74
CA ALA A 8 6.41 -1.66 13.53
C ALA A 8 7.33 -2.43 12.57
N GLU A 9 7.44 -3.75 12.75
CA GLU A 9 8.07 -4.64 11.80
C GLU A 9 7.19 -4.79 10.55
N GLY A 10 7.81 -5.12 9.43
CA GLY A 10 7.10 -5.18 8.17
C GLY A 10 7.97 -5.50 6.98
N GLY A 11 7.42 -5.32 5.79
CA GLY A 11 8.07 -5.67 4.55
C GLY A 11 7.58 -4.83 3.37
N GLY A 12 8.19 -5.05 2.22
CA GLY A 12 7.86 -4.33 1.01
C GLY A 12 8.09 -5.14 -0.26
N GLN A 13 7.40 -4.72 -1.30
CA GLN A 13 7.51 -5.30 -2.64
C GLN A 13 8.39 -4.42 -3.52
N SER A 14 9.28 -5.03 -4.30
CA SER A 14 9.98 -4.34 -5.37
C SER A 14 8.99 -3.70 -6.34
N LEU A 15 9.19 -2.43 -6.71
CA LEU A 15 8.31 -1.70 -7.64
C LEU A 15 8.33 -2.26 -9.07
N SER A 16 9.37 -3.02 -9.44
CA SER A 16 9.44 -3.73 -10.72
C SER A 16 8.77 -5.10 -10.69
N SER A 17 8.44 -5.61 -9.49
CA SER A 17 7.77 -6.90 -9.35
C SER A 17 6.26 -6.75 -9.52
N PRO A 18 5.57 -7.70 -10.18
CA PRO A 18 4.12 -7.74 -10.25
C PRO A 18 3.43 -7.66 -8.88
N GLY A 19 4.09 -8.16 -7.82
CA GLY A 19 3.55 -8.11 -6.45
C GLY A 19 3.40 -6.69 -5.89
N SER A 20 3.99 -5.67 -6.52
CA SER A 20 3.74 -4.27 -6.14
C SER A 20 2.43 -3.70 -6.68
N CYS A 21 1.76 -4.42 -7.59
CA CYS A 21 0.58 -3.97 -8.33
C CYS A 21 -0.67 -4.82 -7.97
N LEU A 22 -1.24 -4.57 -6.79
CA LEU A 22 -2.47 -5.25 -6.36
C LEU A 22 -3.68 -4.76 -7.17
N GLU A 23 -4.49 -5.72 -7.65
CA GLU A 23 -5.68 -5.45 -8.46
C GLU A 23 -6.77 -4.70 -7.66
N ASP A 24 -6.97 -5.11 -6.40
CA ASP A 24 -7.92 -4.50 -5.49
C ASP A 24 -7.24 -3.66 -4.42
N PHE A 25 -7.56 -2.37 -4.40
CA PHE A 25 -7.17 -1.52 -3.27
C PHE A 25 -7.95 -1.88 -1.99
N ARG A 26 -7.20 -2.12 -0.91
CA ARG A 26 -7.70 -2.24 0.47
C ARG A 26 -6.79 -1.43 1.40
N ALA A 27 -7.39 -0.67 2.33
CA ALA A 27 -6.63 0.05 3.36
C ALA A 27 -5.83 -0.90 4.27
N THR A 28 -6.37 -2.10 4.51
CA THR A 28 -5.73 -3.18 5.26
C THR A 28 -5.71 -4.44 4.40
N PRO A 29 -4.68 -4.63 3.54
CA PRO A 29 -4.64 -5.71 2.55
C PRO A 29 -4.09 -7.04 3.10
N PHE A 30 -3.80 -7.13 4.39
CA PHE A 30 -3.23 -8.33 5.03
C PHE A 30 -3.77 -8.49 6.46
N ILE A 31 -3.66 -9.70 6.99
CA ILE A 31 -4.11 -10.09 8.34
C ILE A 31 -2.93 -10.61 9.15
N GLU A 32 -2.89 -10.34 10.44
CA GLU A 32 -1.86 -10.84 11.35
C GLU A 32 -2.35 -12.12 12.04
N CYS A 33 -1.50 -13.16 12.05
CA CYS A 33 -1.81 -14.44 12.68
C CYS A 33 -0.81 -14.77 13.78
N ASN A 34 -1.30 -15.15 14.95
CA ASN A 34 -0.48 -15.67 16.04
C ASN A 34 -0.43 -17.20 15.94
N GLY A 35 0.69 -17.73 15.46
CA GLY A 35 0.88 -19.18 15.25
C GLY A 35 0.76 -20.02 16.53
N GLY A 36 1.17 -19.49 17.69
CA GLY A 36 1.08 -20.21 18.96
C GLY A 36 -0.36 -20.39 19.46
N GLN A 37 -1.26 -19.46 19.12
CA GLN A 37 -2.67 -19.48 19.53
C GLN A 37 -3.62 -19.96 18.42
N GLY A 38 -3.15 -20.03 17.17
CA GLY A 38 -3.97 -20.42 16.02
C GLY A 38 -5.02 -19.37 15.62
N THR A 39 -4.85 -18.11 16.03
CA THR A 39 -5.82 -17.02 15.82
C THR A 39 -5.27 -15.97 14.86
N CYS A 40 -6.15 -15.37 14.04
CA CYS A 40 -5.80 -14.28 13.14
C CYS A 40 -6.73 -13.09 13.33
N HIS A 41 -6.17 -11.88 13.35
CA HIS A 41 -6.91 -10.65 13.61
C HIS A 41 -6.36 -9.46 12.79
N TYR A 42 -7.23 -8.49 12.54
CA TYR A 42 -6.83 -7.17 12.07
C TYR A 42 -6.60 -6.28 13.28
N PHE A 43 -5.40 -5.72 13.41
CA PHE A 43 -5.07 -4.81 14.51
C PHE A 43 -5.03 -3.36 14.02
N ALA A 44 -5.29 -2.42 14.93
CA ALA A 44 -5.37 -0.99 14.58
C ALA A 44 -4.00 -0.38 14.20
N ASN A 45 -2.90 -1.02 14.61
CA ASN A 45 -1.53 -0.62 14.26
C ASN A 45 -1.07 -1.15 12.89
N THR A 46 -1.91 -1.91 12.19
CA THR A 46 -1.62 -2.43 10.85
C THR A 46 -1.68 -1.29 9.83
N LEU A 47 -0.54 -0.96 9.20
CA LEU A 47 -0.43 0.10 8.20
C LEU A 47 -0.04 -0.45 6.84
N SER A 48 -0.53 0.21 5.80
CA SER A 48 -0.30 -0.16 4.41
C SER A 48 0.10 1.09 3.60
N PHE A 49 1.18 1.00 2.83
CA PHE A 49 1.85 2.13 2.19
C PHE A 49 1.84 2.01 0.66
N TRP A 50 1.14 2.95 0.03
CA TRP A 50 0.91 3.01 -1.40
C TRP A 50 1.65 4.21 -2.01
N LEU A 51 2.05 4.10 -3.28
CA LEU A 51 2.60 5.25 -4.00
C LEU A 51 1.51 6.29 -4.21
N ALA A 52 1.81 7.56 -3.98
CA ALA A 52 0.88 8.68 -4.15
C ALA A 52 0.82 9.16 -5.61
N THR A 53 -0.30 9.78 -5.99
CA THR A 53 -0.38 10.55 -7.25
C THR A 53 0.31 11.91 -7.07
N ILE A 54 1.19 12.28 -8.01
CA ILE A 54 1.94 13.54 -8.00
C ILE A 54 1.76 14.22 -9.35
N GLU A 55 1.28 15.46 -9.35
CA GLU A 55 1.19 16.29 -10.55
C GLU A 55 2.58 16.72 -11.01
N SER A 56 2.83 16.76 -12.33
CA SER A 56 4.16 17.04 -12.90
C SER A 56 4.75 18.37 -12.44
N ASN A 57 3.91 19.40 -12.28
CA ASN A 57 4.30 20.72 -11.79
C ASN A 57 4.58 20.78 -10.28
N GLN A 58 4.24 19.73 -9.52
CA GLN A 58 4.38 19.67 -8.05
C GLN A 58 5.55 18.79 -7.58
N GLN A 59 6.26 18.10 -8.48
CA GLN A 59 7.32 17.13 -8.14
C GLN A 59 8.44 17.70 -7.24
N PHE A 60 8.76 18.98 -7.40
CA PHE A 60 9.82 19.67 -6.65
C PHE A 60 9.28 20.70 -5.66
N GLN A 61 7.97 20.73 -5.46
CA GLN A 61 7.34 21.59 -4.46
C GLN A 61 7.17 20.83 -3.15
N LYS A 62 7.01 21.58 -2.05
CA LYS A 62 6.67 20.98 -0.76
C LYS A 62 5.33 20.23 -0.88
N PRO A 63 5.26 18.93 -0.56
CA PRO A 63 4.00 18.18 -0.62
C PRO A 63 2.94 18.80 0.30
N GLN A 64 1.72 18.95 -0.22
CA GLN A 64 0.58 19.35 0.59
C GLN A 64 0.14 18.18 1.47
N LYS A 65 0.13 18.38 2.80
CA LYS A 65 -0.36 17.36 3.74
C LYS A 65 -1.87 17.20 3.57
N GLN A 66 -2.33 15.96 3.45
CA GLN A 66 -3.74 15.62 3.30
C GLN A 66 -4.09 14.42 4.19
N THR A 67 -5.30 14.43 4.75
CA THR A 67 -5.89 13.28 5.43
C THR A 67 -7.15 12.88 4.68
N LEU A 68 -7.12 11.68 4.10
CA LEU A 68 -8.21 11.16 3.27
C LEU A 68 -9.15 10.30 4.13
N LYS A 69 -10.44 10.34 3.82
CA LYS A 69 -11.47 9.52 4.47
C LYS A 69 -11.97 8.47 3.50
N ALA A 70 -12.85 7.57 3.94
CA ALA A 70 -13.49 6.63 3.02
C ALA A 70 -14.16 7.37 1.84
N GLY A 71 -14.03 6.82 0.63
CA GLY A 71 -14.61 7.38 -0.60
C GLY A 71 -13.60 8.05 -1.54
N ASN A 72 -12.66 8.85 -1.02
CA ASN A 72 -11.71 9.62 -1.85
C ASN A 72 -10.27 9.11 -1.80
N VAL A 73 -9.99 8.01 -1.09
CA VAL A 73 -8.63 7.47 -0.94
C VAL A 73 -8.02 7.06 -2.29
N ARG A 74 -8.82 6.48 -3.18
CA ARG A 74 -8.35 5.93 -4.47
C ARG A 74 -7.79 7.00 -5.41
N ASP A 75 -8.27 8.24 -5.32
CA ASP A 75 -7.86 9.35 -6.19
C ASP A 75 -6.40 9.77 -5.95
N ARG A 76 -5.87 9.44 -4.77
CA ARG A 76 -4.49 9.74 -4.38
C ARG A 76 -3.56 8.54 -4.44
N ILE A 77 -4.03 7.38 -4.91
CA ILE A 77 -3.22 6.16 -5.04
C ILE A 77 -2.78 5.99 -6.49
N SER A 78 -1.47 5.80 -6.68
CA SER A 78 -0.90 5.52 -7.99
C SER A 78 -1.45 4.23 -8.59
N ARG A 79 -1.61 4.22 -9.92
CA ARG A 79 -2.05 3.05 -10.69
C ARG A 79 -0.85 2.39 -11.35
N CYS A 80 -1.02 1.12 -11.67
CA CYS A 80 0.04 0.29 -12.23
C CYS A 80 -0.56 -0.70 -13.23
N GLN A 81 0.30 -1.27 -14.06
CA GLN A 81 -0.03 -2.32 -15.01
C GLN A 81 1.07 -3.37 -14.93
N VAL A 82 0.68 -4.64 -14.83
CA VAL A 82 1.61 -5.76 -14.99
C VAL A 82 1.67 -6.12 -16.46
N CYS A 83 2.88 -6.18 -17.01
CA CYS A 83 3.12 -6.46 -18.43
C CYS A 83 4.01 -7.69 -18.58
N ILE A 84 3.84 -8.41 -19.70
CA ILE A 84 4.73 -9.49 -20.12
C ILE A 84 5.33 -9.14 -21.47
N ARG A 85 6.57 -9.56 -21.71
CA ARG A 85 7.23 -9.36 -23.01
C ARG A 85 6.60 -10.30 -24.03
N ASN A 86 6.16 -9.75 -25.17
CA ASN A 86 5.79 -10.56 -26.33
C ASN A 86 7.07 -11.16 -26.95
N THR A 87 7.08 -12.48 -27.11
CA THR A 87 8.17 -13.25 -27.74
C THR A 87 7.91 -13.44 -29.22
#